data_AF-A0A852XIM7-F1
#
_entry.id   AF-A0A852XIM7-F1
#
_cell.length_a   1.000
_cell.length_b   1.000
_cell.length_c   1.000
_cell.angle_alpha   90.00
_cell.angle_beta   90.00
_cell.angle_gamma   90.00
#
_symmetry.space_group_name_H-M   'P 1'
#
loop_
_entity.id
_entity.type
_entity.pdbx_description
1 polymer ?
#
loop_
_entity_poly.entity_id
_entity_poly.type
_entity_poly.pdbx_seq_one_letter_code
_entity_poly.pdbx_strand_id
1 'polypeptide(L)'
;MPGGPGAFSARARALTQNTTREVEALHYRQSFSDEEFDPKNPEHVQRVNDLGYQLAKKMHPDSDCLVVSHVDGRGKKPHNHILVLNHNNRTGKALSDYRTFHDRKAGNQKGVQSANDELMREHGLSVVKRLERVPKDWELRREDFAEGSLDREMGDRMSAALADPRAVDKAGLEAVIEEQNQQLVDDGERVPRMRLHSPVSKKGKRAGQETWTL
;
A
#
# COMPACT_ATOMS: atom_id res chain seq x y z
N MET A 1 -25.62 7.33 -11.67
CA MET A 1 -25.89 8.00 -12.96
C MET A 1 -26.04 6.95 -14.05
N PRO A 2 -27.15 6.91 -14.79
CA PRO A 2 -27.20 6.21 -16.06
C PRO A 2 -26.28 6.93 -17.05
N GLY A 3 -25.38 6.21 -17.72
CA GLY A 3 -24.53 6.77 -18.77
C GLY A 3 -23.14 6.16 -18.81
N GLY A 4 -22.54 6.12 -20.00
CA GLY A 4 -21.18 5.63 -20.22
C GLY A 4 -20.09 6.53 -19.62
N PRO A 5 -18.80 6.17 -19.78
CA PRO A 5 -17.67 6.86 -19.15
C PRO A 5 -17.61 8.38 -19.38
N GLY A 6 -18.03 8.86 -20.56
CA GLY A 6 -18.07 10.30 -20.87
C GLY A 6 -19.04 11.08 -19.98
N ALA A 7 -20.22 10.53 -19.69
CA ALA A 7 -21.21 11.15 -18.81
C ALA A 7 -20.71 11.19 -17.36
N PHE A 8 -19.98 10.16 -16.92
CA PHE A 8 -19.35 10.12 -15.61
C PHE A 8 -18.30 11.23 -15.46
N SER A 9 -17.41 11.39 -16.44
CA SER A 9 -16.38 12.44 -16.44
C SER A 9 -16.99 13.86 -16.48
N ALA A 10 -17.98 14.08 -17.35
CA ALA A 10 -18.67 15.37 -17.42
C ALA A 10 -19.32 15.74 -16.07
N ARG A 11 -19.93 14.78 -15.40
CA ARG A 11 -20.49 15.00 -14.05
C ARG A 11 -19.41 15.28 -13.01
N ALA A 12 -18.29 14.54 -13.05
CA ALA A 12 -17.17 14.75 -12.14
C ALA A 12 -16.75 16.22 -12.16
N ARG A 13 -16.50 16.74 -13.36
CA ARG A 13 -16.11 18.13 -13.61
C ARG A 13 -17.18 19.13 -13.19
N ALA A 14 -18.46 18.85 -13.50
CA ALA A 14 -19.56 19.73 -13.14
C ALA A 14 -19.71 19.90 -11.61
N LEU A 15 -19.35 18.88 -10.82
CA LEU A 15 -19.43 18.93 -9.36
C LEU A 15 -18.23 19.62 -8.69
N THR A 16 -17.11 19.72 -9.37
CA THR A 16 -15.88 20.36 -8.85
C THR A 16 -15.67 21.78 -9.37
N GLN A 17 -16.22 22.14 -10.54
CA GLN A 17 -15.95 23.41 -11.23
C GLN A 17 -16.16 24.68 -10.38
N ASN A 18 -17.09 24.65 -9.42
CA ASN A 18 -17.41 25.80 -8.55
C ASN A 18 -16.95 25.56 -7.10
N THR A 19 -15.92 24.74 -6.92
CA THR A 19 -15.38 24.37 -5.60
C THR A 19 -13.87 24.53 -5.60
N THR A 20 -13.26 24.60 -4.42
CA THR A 20 -11.80 24.56 -4.26
C THR A 20 -11.22 23.14 -4.34
N ARG A 21 -12.01 22.14 -4.76
CA ARG A 21 -11.60 20.73 -4.77
C ARG A 21 -10.84 20.43 -6.06
N GLU A 22 -9.57 20.06 -5.93
CA GLU A 22 -8.75 19.63 -7.07
C GLU A 22 -9.03 18.17 -7.47
N VAL A 23 -9.41 17.33 -6.51
CA VAL A 23 -9.66 15.90 -6.74
C VAL A 23 -11.13 15.67 -7.10
N GLU A 24 -11.38 15.31 -8.36
CA GLU A 24 -12.72 15.03 -8.89
C GLU A 24 -13.23 13.63 -8.55
N ALA A 25 -12.34 12.64 -8.50
CA ALA A 25 -12.66 11.25 -8.22
C ALA A 25 -11.54 10.54 -7.45
N LEU A 26 -11.92 9.57 -6.63
CA LEU A 26 -11.02 8.61 -6.02
C LEU A 26 -10.94 7.38 -6.94
N HIS A 27 -9.74 6.84 -7.12
CA HIS A 27 -9.48 5.67 -7.95
C HIS A 27 -8.98 4.50 -7.09
N TYR A 28 -9.65 3.36 -7.22
CA TYR A 28 -9.28 2.12 -6.55
C TYR A 28 -8.99 1.04 -7.58
N ARG A 29 -8.03 0.17 -7.24
CA ARG A 29 -7.80 -1.09 -7.95
C ARG A 29 -8.16 -2.25 -7.03
N GLN A 30 -8.97 -3.17 -7.54
CA GLN A 30 -9.35 -4.40 -6.86
C GLN A 30 -8.92 -5.56 -7.75
N SER A 31 -8.14 -6.50 -7.23
CA SER A 31 -7.59 -7.63 -8.00
C SER A 31 -8.11 -8.93 -7.42
N PHE A 32 -8.32 -9.91 -8.29
CA PHE A 32 -8.84 -11.23 -7.94
C PHE A 32 -7.86 -12.33 -8.37
N SER A 33 -7.93 -13.48 -7.70
CA SER A 33 -7.20 -14.67 -8.14
C SER A 33 -7.88 -15.28 -9.36
N ASP A 34 -7.08 -15.77 -10.30
CA ASP A 34 -7.52 -16.61 -11.41
C ASP A 34 -7.97 -18.02 -10.96
N GLU A 35 -7.63 -18.41 -9.73
CA GLU A 35 -8.18 -19.62 -9.09
C GLU A 35 -9.66 -19.46 -8.70
N GLU A 36 -10.09 -18.23 -8.37
CA GLU A 36 -11.47 -17.93 -7.98
C GLU A 36 -12.30 -17.41 -9.17
N PHE A 37 -11.65 -16.70 -10.10
CA PHE A 37 -12.31 -16.09 -11.25
C PHE A 37 -11.52 -16.34 -12.54
N ASP A 38 -12.00 -17.30 -13.35
CA ASP A 38 -11.56 -17.46 -14.74
C ASP A 38 -11.81 -16.19 -15.59
N PRO A 39 -10.77 -15.49 -16.10
CA PRO A 39 -10.90 -14.31 -16.96
C PRO A 39 -11.54 -14.58 -18.33
N LYS A 40 -11.66 -15.85 -18.74
CA LYS A 40 -12.31 -16.24 -20.00
C LYS A 40 -13.79 -16.53 -19.84
N ASN A 41 -14.28 -16.67 -18.61
CA ASN A 41 -15.68 -16.91 -18.33
C ASN A 41 -16.43 -15.56 -18.19
N PRO A 42 -17.37 -15.22 -19.08
CA PRO A 42 -18.11 -13.95 -19.03
C PRO A 42 -18.88 -13.76 -17.72
N GLU A 43 -19.41 -14.82 -17.13
CA GLU A 43 -20.14 -14.75 -15.86
C GLU A 43 -19.21 -14.40 -14.70
N HIS A 44 -17.98 -14.92 -14.72
CA HIS A 44 -16.96 -14.58 -13.73
C HIS A 44 -16.50 -13.13 -13.88
N VAL A 45 -16.31 -12.66 -15.12
CA VAL A 45 -15.97 -11.25 -15.39
C VAL A 45 -17.09 -10.31 -14.94
N GLN A 46 -18.35 -10.67 -15.18
CA GLN A 46 -19.49 -9.90 -14.68
C GLN A 46 -19.52 -9.87 -13.15
N ARG A 47 -19.33 -11.02 -12.49
CA ARG A 47 -19.29 -11.09 -11.03
C ARG A 47 -18.14 -10.27 -10.44
N VAL A 48 -16.99 -10.26 -11.09
CA VAL A 48 -15.87 -9.36 -10.74
C VAL A 48 -16.31 -7.91 -10.82
N ASN A 49 -16.98 -7.50 -11.90
CA ASN A 49 -17.51 -6.13 -12.03
C ASN A 49 -18.51 -5.79 -10.91
N ASP A 50 -19.46 -6.69 -10.63
CA ASP A 50 -20.48 -6.52 -9.61
C ASP A 50 -19.86 -6.34 -8.21
N LEU A 51 -18.81 -7.10 -7.89
CA LEU A 51 -18.06 -6.94 -6.64
C LEU A 51 -17.36 -5.58 -6.55
N GLY A 52 -16.86 -5.07 -7.67
CA GLY A 52 -16.31 -3.71 -7.74
C GLY A 52 -17.37 -2.64 -7.47
N TYR A 53 -18.58 -2.82 -8.00
CA TYR A 53 -19.70 -1.90 -7.74
C TYR A 53 -20.15 -1.96 -6.29
N GLN A 54 -20.30 -3.17 -5.74
CA GLN A 54 -20.65 -3.38 -4.34
C GLN A 54 -19.60 -2.78 -3.40
N LEU A 55 -18.31 -2.94 -3.69
CA LEU A 55 -17.24 -2.31 -2.90
C LEU A 55 -17.35 -0.78 -2.93
N ALA A 56 -17.56 -0.19 -4.11
CA ALA A 56 -17.76 1.25 -4.24
C ALA A 56 -18.94 1.75 -3.39
N LYS A 57 -20.07 1.01 -3.39
CA LYS A 57 -21.26 1.37 -2.62
C LYS A 57 -21.16 1.07 -1.14
N LYS A 58 -20.42 0.05 -0.74
CA LYS A 58 -20.11 -0.24 0.68
C LYS A 58 -19.26 0.89 1.28
N MET A 59 -18.29 1.40 0.52
CA MET A 59 -17.46 2.54 0.96
C MET A 59 -18.21 3.87 0.90
N HIS A 60 -18.90 4.14 -0.22
CA HIS A 60 -19.47 5.44 -0.54
C HIS A 60 -20.89 5.31 -1.10
N PRO A 61 -21.89 4.97 -0.28
CA PRO A 61 -23.24 4.62 -0.74
C PRO A 61 -23.91 5.75 -1.54
N ASP A 62 -23.71 6.99 -1.12
CA ASP A 62 -24.33 8.17 -1.75
C ASP A 62 -23.47 8.79 -2.87
N SER A 63 -22.42 8.11 -3.36
CA SER A 63 -21.52 8.66 -4.39
C SER A 63 -21.67 7.90 -5.70
N ASP A 64 -21.57 8.60 -6.83
CA ASP A 64 -21.56 7.94 -8.13
C ASP A 64 -20.21 7.27 -8.38
N CYS A 65 -20.27 6.09 -9.01
CA CYS A 65 -19.10 5.30 -9.33
C CYS A 65 -19.16 4.78 -10.77
N LEU A 66 -17.98 4.48 -11.31
CA LEU A 66 -17.76 3.79 -12.57
C LEU A 66 -16.81 2.62 -12.30
N VAL A 67 -17.19 1.42 -12.71
CA VAL A 67 -16.39 0.20 -12.56
C VAL A 67 -16.05 -0.33 -13.94
N VAL A 68 -14.76 -0.47 -14.20
CA VAL A 68 -14.24 -1.05 -15.43
C VAL A 68 -13.42 -2.29 -15.06
N SER A 69 -13.80 -3.44 -15.60
CA SER A 69 -13.10 -4.70 -15.37
C SER A 69 -12.15 -4.98 -16.52
N HIS A 70 -10.91 -5.30 -16.21
CA HIS A 70 -9.88 -5.70 -17.16
C HIS A 70 -9.50 -7.15 -16.92
N VAL A 71 -9.31 -7.90 -18.02
CA VAL A 71 -8.87 -9.31 -18.03
C VAL A 71 -7.58 -9.51 -18.82
N ASP A 72 -7.10 -8.46 -19.47
CA ASP A 72 -6.02 -8.41 -20.46
C ASP A 72 -4.72 -7.84 -19.89
N GLY A 73 -4.66 -7.61 -18.58
CA GLY A 73 -3.44 -7.18 -17.90
C GLY A 73 -2.31 -8.20 -18.06
N ARG A 74 -1.05 -7.76 -17.87
CA ARG A 74 0.15 -8.62 -18.00
C ARG A 74 0.07 -9.91 -17.16
N GLY A 75 -0.57 -9.84 -15.98
CA GLY A 75 -0.79 -10.98 -15.11
C GLY A 75 -1.92 -11.92 -15.53
N LYS A 76 -2.71 -11.56 -16.55
CA LYS A 76 -3.92 -12.26 -17.04
C LYS A 76 -4.95 -12.56 -15.96
N LYS A 77 -4.95 -11.78 -14.87
CA LYS A 77 -5.90 -11.90 -13.76
C LYS A 77 -6.98 -10.82 -13.87
N PRO A 78 -8.25 -11.16 -13.59
CA PRO A 78 -9.32 -10.19 -13.58
C PRO A 78 -9.11 -9.14 -12.48
N HIS A 79 -9.28 -7.87 -12.81
CA HIS A 79 -9.18 -6.77 -11.87
C HIS A 79 -10.09 -5.60 -12.27
N ASN A 80 -10.56 -4.85 -11.28
CA ASN A 80 -11.37 -3.66 -11.47
C ASN A 80 -10.54 -2.39 -11.31
N HIS A 81 -10.82 -1.42 -12.17
CA HIS A 81 -10.63 -0.01 -11.93
C HIS A 81 -11.96 0.59 -11.48
N ILE A 82 -12.00 1.03 -10.23
CA ILE A 82 -13.20 1.59 -9.59
C ILE A 82 -12.95 3.08 -9.40
N LEU A 83 -13.70 3.92 -10.10
CA LEU A 83 -13.70 5.36 -9.92
C LEU A 83 -14.93 5.75 -9.11
N VAL A 84 -14.74 6.54 -8.06
CA VAL A 84 -15.84 7.08 -7.25
C VAL A 84 -15.70 8.59 -7.23
N LEU A 85 -16.74 9.33 -7.61
CA LEU A 85 -16.71 10.79 -7.57
C LEU A 85 -16.47 11.26 -6.15
N ASN A 86 -15.60 12.25 -5.97
CA ASN A 86 -15.28 12.84 -4.68
C ASN A 86 -16.40 13.79 -4.21
N HIS A 87 -17.61 13.26 -4.15
CA HIS A 87 -18.82 13.98 -3.85
C HIS A 87 -19.89 13.04 -3.30
N ASN A 88 -20.29 13.28 -2.05
CA ASN A 88 -21.43 12.61 -1.45
C ASN A 88 -22.72 13.35 -1.84
N ASN A 89 -23.58 12.73 -2.64
CA ASN A 89 -24.80 13.35 -3.17
C ASN A 89 -25.81 13.74 -2.09
N ARG A 90 -25.74 13.13 -0.89
CA ARG A 90 -26.62 13.46 0.25
C ARG A 90 -26.16 14.70 1.00
N THR A 91 -24.86 14.90 1.16
CA THR A 91 -24.29 15.97 2.00
C THR A 91 -23.67 17.12 1.21
N GLY A 92 -23.43 16.93 -0.09
CA GLY A 92 -22.73 17.87 -0.96
C GLY A 92 -21.22 17.97 -0.71
N LYS A 93 -20.68 17.20 0.26
CA LYS A 93 -19.29 17.28 0.72
C LYS A 93 -18.37 16.33 -0.05
N ALA A 94 -17.06 16.62 0.01
CA ALA A 94 -16.02 15.70 -0.43
C ALA A 94 -15.93 14.47 0.48
N LEU A 95 -15.48 13.34 -0.06
CA LEU A 95 -15.37 12.07 0.66
C LEU A 95 -14.18 12.11 1.61
N SER A 96 -14.37 11.81 2.89
CA SER A 96 -13.30 11.87 3.91
C SER A 96 -12.65 10.52 4.20
N ASP A 97 -13.36 9.42 3.95
CA ASP A 97 -12.92 8.05 4.28
C ASP A 97 -12.45 7.28 3.04
N TYR A 98 -11.81 6.13 3.29
CA TYR A 98 -11.31 5.22 2.25
C TYR A 98 -10.33 5.89 1.28
N ARG A 99 -9.56 6.86 1.77
CA ARG A 99 -8.49 7.52 1.01
C ARG A 99 -7.14 6.79 1.11
N THR A 100 -7.05 5.82 2.01
CA THR A 100 -5.86 5.01 2.26
C THR A 100 -6.18 3.53 2.21
N PHE A 101 -5.15 2.72 1.98
CA PHE A 101 -5.30 1.27 1.94
C PHE A 101 -5.66 0.69 3.32
N HIS A 102 -4.92 1.08 4.36
CA HIS A 102 -5.17 0.65 5.75
C HIS A 102 -5.97 1.67 6.56
N ASP A 103 -6.66 1.17 7.58
CA ASP A 103 -7.31 1.99 8.61
C ASP A 103 -6.28 2.88 9.33
N ARG A 104 -6.66 4.13 9.56
CA ARG A 104 -5.83 5.09 10.32
C ARG A 104 -6.49 5.38 11.66
N LYS A 105 -5.75 5.08 12.75
CA LYS A 105 -6.17 5.40 14.12
C LYS A 105 -6.35 6.91 14.33
N ALA A 106 -5.51 7.73 13.68
CA ALA A 106 -5.65 9.18 13.72
C ALA A 106 -6.82 9.61 12.82
N GLY A 107 -7.84 10.24 13.40
CA GLY A 107 -9.02 10.72 12.68
C GLY A 107 -10.09 9.66 12.40
N ASN A 108 -9.95 8.44 12.96
CA ASN A 108 -10.91 7.35 12.82
C ASN A 108 -11.28 7.02 11.37
N GLN A 109 -10.29 7.11 10.46
CA GLN A 109 -10.52 6.92 9.03
C GLN A 109 -10.43 5.44 8.66
N LYS A 110 -11.47 4.94 7.97
CA LYS A 110 -11.47 3.59 7.43
C LYS A 110 -10.65 3.50 6.14
N GLY A 111 -9.93 2.40 5.99
CA GLY A 111 -9.14 2.05 4.81
C GLY A 111 -9.90 1.13 3.86
N VAL A 112 -9.47 1.14 2.60
CA VAL A 112 -10.07 0.34 1.52
C VAL A 112 -9.96 -1.17 1.81
N GLN A 113 -8.84 -1.63 2.41
CA GLN A 113 -8.62 -3.05 2.72
C GLN A 113 -9.74 -3.60 3.61
N SER A 114 -10.08 -2.91 4.69
CA SER A 114 -11.07 -3.41 5.65
C SER A 114 -12.45 -3.60 4.99
N ALA A 115 -12.88 -2.64 4.16
CA ALA A 115 -14.13 -2.74 3.42
C ALA A 115 -14.11 -3.84 2.34
N ASN A 116 -12.99 -3.98 1.62
CA ASN A 116 -12.81 -5.05 0.64
C ASN A 116 -12.85 -6.43 1.30
N ASP A 117 -12.07 -6.63 2.37
CA ASP A 117 -11.93 -7.93 3.00
C ASP A 117 -13.23 -8.38 3.69
N GLU A 118 -13.99 -7.43 4.23
CA GLU A 118 -15.34 -7.70 4.73
C GLU A 118 -16.26 -8.16 3.59
N LEU A 119 -16.30 -7.42 2.48
CA LEU A 119 -17.11 -7.78 1.31
C LEU A 119 -16.71 -9.13 0.71
N MET A 120 -15.43 -9.41 0.55
CA MET A 120 -14.97 -10.69 0.00
C MET A 120 -15.43 -11.85 0.87
N ARG A 121 -15.32 -11.73 2.20
CA ARG A 121 -15.80 -12.76 3.14
C ARG A 121 -17.32 -12.93 3.09
N GLU A 122 -18.09 -11.85 2.97
CA GLU A 122 -19.55 -11.90 2.79
C GLU A 122 -19.95 -12.73 1.54
N HIS A 123 -19.10 -12.71 0.51
CA HIS A 123 -19.29 -13.48 -0.73
C HIS A 123 -18.60 -14.85 -0.74
N GLY A 124 -18.04 -15.29 0.40
CA GLY A 124 -17.34 -16.57 0.53
C GLY A 124 -15.99 -16.62 -0.19
N LEU A 125 -15.41 -15.46 -0.52
CA LEU A 125 -14.12 -15.35 -1.21
C LEU A 125 -12.96 -15.24 -0.22
N SER A 126 -11.79 -15.66 -0.70
CA SER A 126 -10.55 -15.53 0.03
C SER A 126 -10.07 -14.06 0.05
N VAL A 127 -9.31 -13.73 1.09
CA VAL A 127 -8.65 -12.43 1.21
C VAL A 127 -7.16 -12.65 1.40
N VAL A 128 -6.36 -11.70 0.92
CA VAL A 128 -4.91 -11.77 1.07
C VAL A 128 -4.59 -11.85 2.56
N LYS A 129 -3.95 -12.95 2.98
CA LYS A 129 -3.48 -13.09 4.36
C LYS A 129 -2.56 -11.91 4.65
N ARG A 130 -2.88 -11.15 5.70
CA ARG A 130 -1.93 -10.20 6.26
C ARG A 130 -0.72 -11.02 6.67
N LEU A 131 0.40 -10.82 5.98
CA LEU A 131 1.68 -11.26 6.49
C LEU A 131 1.90 -10.46 7.77
N GLU A 132 1.54 -11.04 8.91
CA GLU A 132 2.04 -10.60 10.20
C GLU A 132 3.53 -10.91 10.20
N ARG A 133 4.31 -10.07 9.53
CA ARG A 133 5.73 -9.97 9.82
C ARG A 133 5.82 -9.34 11.19
N VAL A 134 5.65 -10.17 12.22
CA VAL A 134 6.31 -9.91 13.51
C VAL A 134 7.75 -9.55 13.13
N PRO A 135 8.31 -8.44 13.62
CA PRO A 135 9.72 -8.15 13.42
C PRO A 135 10.49 -9.38 13.92
N LYS A 136 10.94 -10.23 12.99
CA LYS A 136 11.80 -11.35 13.31
C LYS A 136 13.18 -10.76 13.53
N ASP A 137 13.86 -11.26 14.55
CA ASP A 137 15.28 -11.01 14.73
C ASP A 137 16.02 -11.26 13.40
N TRP A 138 17.04 -10.47 13.11
CA TRP A 138 17.80 -10.60 11.87
C TRP A 138 18.32 -12.03 11.70
N GLU A 139 18.77 -12.67 12.79
CA GLU A 139 19.26 -14.05 12.81
C GLU A 139 18.23 -15.07 12.25
N LEU A 140 16.94 -14.85 12.50
CA LEU A 140 15.86 -15.67 11.96
C LEU A 140 15.53 -15.38 10.49
N ARG A 141 15.80 -14.16 10.02
CA ARG A 141 15.52 -13.71 8.64
C ARG A 141 16.71 -13.92 7.71
N ARG A 142 17.91 -14.05 8.27
CA ARG A 142 19.19 -14.23 7.57
C ARG A 142 19.15 -15.41 6.61
N GLU A 143 18.53 -16.52 7.01
CA GLU A 143 18.45 -17.75 6.20
C GLU A 143 17.45 -17.68 5.04
N ASP A 144 16.58 -16.66 4.99
CA ASP A 144 15.71 -16.42 3.83
C ASP A 144 16.51 -15.83 2.62
N PHE A 145 17.75 -15.40 2.85
CA PHE A 145 18.62 -14.79 1.83
C PHE A 145 19.76 -15.72 1.42
N ALA A 146 20.09 -15.73 0.13
CA ALA A 146 21.20 -16.53 -0.38
C ALA A 146 22.52 -16.11 0.26
N GLU A 147 23.40 -17.09 0.52
CA GLU A 147 24.75 -16.85 0.99
C GLU A 147 25.52 -15.95 0.00
N GLY A 148 26.22 -14.94 0.50
CA GLY A 148 26.91 -13.94 -0.33
C GLY A 148 26.01 -12.93 -1.04
N SER A 149 24.68 -12.98 -0.84
CA SER A 149 23.79 -11.93 -1.38
C SER A 149 23.98 -10.61 -0.66
N LEU A 150 23.82 -9.51 -1.41
CA LEU A 150 23.89 -8.14 -0.88
C LEU A 150 22.95 -7.94 0.31
N ASP A 151 21.72 -8.48 0.25
CA ASP A 151 20.75 -8.38 1.34
C ASP A 151 21.21 -9.08 2.62
N ARG A 152 21.84 -10.26 2.50
CA ARG A 152 22.39 -11.01 3.64
C ARG A 152 23.61 -10.28 4.22
N GLU A 153 24.50 -9.80 3.36
CA GLU A 153 25.69 -9.04 3.78
C GLU A 153 25.33 -7.74 4.51
N MET A 154 24.38 -6.98 3.96
CA MET A 154 23.91 -5.72 4.56
C MET A 154 23.24 -5.94 5.92
N GLY A 155 22.42 -6.98 6.04
CA GLY A 155 21.78 -7.30 7.31
C GLY A 155 22.76 -7.80 8.37
N ASP A 156 23.73 -8.64 7.99
CA ASP A 156 24.78 -9.12 8.91
C ASP A 156 25.61 -7.95 9.44
N ARG A 157 25.99 -7.00 8.58
CA ARG A 157 26.77 -5.82 8.95
C ARG A 157 25.98 -4.86 9.84
N MET A 158 24.71 -4.63 9.55
CA MET A 158 23.83 -3.84 10.42
C MET A 158 23.64 -4.51 11.78
N SER A 159 23.46 -5.84 11.81
CA SER A 159 23.36 -6.59 13.07
C SER A 159 24.64 -6.49 13.90
N ALA A 160 25.81 -6.57 13.27
CA ALA A 160 27.09 -6.37 13.92
C ALA A 160 27.27 -4.92 14.43
N ALA A 161 26.85 -3.93 13.65
CA ALA A 161 26.90 -2.52 14.06
C ALA A 161 26.00 -2.24 15.27
N LEU A 162 24.82 -2.85 15.33
CA LEU A 162 23.90 -2.76 16.48
C LEU A 162 24.40 -3.49 17.72
N ALA A 163 25.24 -4.53 17.55
CA ALA A 163 25.85 -5.26 18.66
C ALA A 163 27.14 -4.60 19.19
N ASP A 164 27.71 -3.63 18.47
CA ASP A 164 28.91 -2.92 18.88
C ASP A 164 28.65 -2.11 20.16
N PRO A 165 29.46 -2.27 21.24
CA PRO A 165 29.28 -1.54 22.50
C PRO A 165 29.32 -0.01 22.36
N ARG A 166 29.87 0.51 21.25
CA ARG A 166 29.90 1.96 20.94
C ARG A 166 28.57 2.45 20.37
N ALA A 167 27.73 1.58 19.84
CA ALA A 167 26.45 1.91 19.21
C ALA A 167 25.30 2.10 20.23
N VAL A 168 25.56 2.83 21.32
CA VAL A 168 24.56 3.13 22.36
C VAL A 168 23.65 4.31 22.01
N ASP A 169 24.03 5.10 21.01
CA ASP A 169 23.26 6.20 20.45
C ASP A 169 23.48 6.33 18.94
N LYS A 170 22.81 7.29 18.30
CA LYS A 170 22.90 7.54 16.86
C LYS A 170 24.34 7.82 16.41
N ALA A 171 25.04 8.70 17.13
CA ALA A 171 26.38 9.13 16.73
C ALA A 171 27.36 7.95 16.81
N GLY A 172 27.23 7.11 17.85
CA GLY A 172 27.96 5.86 17.99
C GLY A 172 27.67 4.89 16.85
N LEU A 173 26.39 4.68 16.52
CA LEU A 173 26.00 3.79 15.41
C LEU A 173 26.49 4.31 14.05
N GLU A 174 26.37 5.61 13.78
CA GLU A 174 26.88 6.24 12.55
C GLU A 174 28.40 6.11 12.44
N ALA A 175 29.13 6.28 13.54
CA ALA A 175 30.58 6.09 13.56
C ALA A 175 30.98 4.64 13.26
N VAL A 176 30.29 3.66 13.86
CA VAL A 176 30.52 2.23 13.59
C VAL A 176 30.17 1.88 12.14
N ILE A 177 29.07 2.39 11.60
CA ILE A 177 28.67 2.18 10.20
C ILE A 177 29.70 2.79 9.24
N GLU A 178 30.16 4.01 9.50
CA GLU A 178 31.16 4.67 8.64
C GLU A 178 32.52 3.96 8.69
N GLU A 179 32.92 3.45 9.87
CA GLU A 179 34.11 2.59 10.00
C GLU A 179 33.96 1.31 9.19
N GLN A 180 32.82 0.60 9.30
CA GLN A 180 32.55 -0.59 8.49
C GLN A 180 32.55 -0.29 6.99
N ASN A 181 32.05 0.87 6.56
CA ASN A 181 32.04 1.29 5.16
C ASN A 181 33.45 1.54 4.57
N GLN A 182 34.47 1.70 5.41
CA GLN A 182 35.85 1.91 4.99
C GLN A 182 36.62 0.59 4.80
N GLN A 183 36.03 -0.55 5.18
CA GLN A 183 36.65 -1.86 5.04
C GLN A 183 36.74 -2.29 3.56
N LEU A 184 37.79 -3.04 3.26
CA LEU A 184 38.01 -3.67 1.96
C LEU A 184 37.72 -5.17 2.09
N VAL A 185 37.15 -5.77 1.05
CA VAL A 185 37.12 -7.23 0.91
C VAL A 185 38.48 -7.75 0.43
N ASP A 186 38.72 -9.05 0.55
CA ASP A 186 40.01 -9.69 0.23
C ASP A 186 40.51 -9.40 -1.21
N ASP A 187 39.60 -9.12 -2.15
CA ASP A 187 39.91 -8.75 -3.53
C ASP A 187 40.28 -7.26 -3.72
N GLY A 188 40.39 -6.49 -2.63
CA GLY A 188 40.73 -5.05 -2.65
C GLY A 188 39.58 -4.13 -3.06
N GLU A 189 38.38 -4.67 -3.31
CA GLU A 189 37.17 -3.89 -3.54
C GLU A 189 36.59 -3.36 -2.22
N ARG A 190 35.90 -2.23 -2.29
CA ARG A 190 35.22 -1.66 -1.11
C ARG A 190 33.95 -2.45 -0.82
N VAL A 191 33.70 -2.73 0.46
CA VAL A 191 32.42 -3.30 0.87
C VAL A 191 31.27 -2.37 0.46
N PRO A 192 30.09 -2.90 0.09
CA PRO A 192 28.96 -2.06 -0.27
C PRO A 192 28.54 -1.15 0.90
N ARG A 193 28.06 0.07 0.59
CA ARG A 193 27.96 1.14 1.60
C ARG A 193 26.60 1.15 2.31
N MET A 194 26.61 1.05 3.64
CA MET A 194 25.43 1.28 4.48
C MET A 194 25.21 2.77 4.73
N ARG A 195 23.95 3.22 4.71
CA ARG A 195 23.56 4.59 5.10
C ARG A 195 22.36 4.53 6.04
N LEU A 196 22.45 5.23 7.16
CA LEU A 196 21.32 5.36 8.06
C LEU A 196 20.37 6.43 7.53
N HIS A 197 19.13 6.06 7.23
CA HIS A 197 18.06 7.00 6.95
C HIS A 197 17.30 7.32 8.24
N SER A 198 17.26 8.61 8.58
CA SER A 198 16.59 9.08 9.79
C SER A 198 15.43 10.03 9.47
N PRO A 199 14.27 9.51 9.04
CA PRO A 199 13.08 10.33 8.96
C PRO A 199 12.60 10.72 10.36
N VAL A 200 12.56 12.03 10.64
CA VAL A 200 11.86 12.59 11.80
C VAL A 200 10.38 12.69 11.46
N SER A 201 9.54 12.02 12.26
CA SER A 201 8.10 12.14 12.09
C SER A 201 7.65 13.57 12.40
N LYS A 202 7.05 14.25 11.42
CA LYS A 202 6.64 15.65 11.53
C LYS A 202 5.25 15.83 12.19
N LYS A 203 4.45 14.77 12.32
CA LYS A 203 3.06 14.83 12.81
C LYS A 203 2.63 13.53 13.53
N GLY A 204 1.68 13.64 14.46
CA GLY A 204 1.06 12.50 15.16
C GLY A 204 1.71 12.17 16.51
N LYS A 205 1.32 11.04 17.14
CA LYS A 205 1.81 10.63 18.48
C LYS A 205 3.32 10.40 18.57
N ARG A 206 3.98 10.22 17.42
CA ARG A 206 5.43 10.07 17.30
C ARG A 206 6.09 11.35 16.75
N ALA A 207 5.39 12.49 16.73
CA ALA A 207 5.97 13.74 16.25
C ALA A 207 7.23 14.08 17.05
N GLY A 208 8.35 14.32 16.36
CA GLY A 208 9.66 14.52 16.98
C GLY A 208 10.40 13.24 17.34
N GLN A 209 9.79 12.06 17.20
CA GLN A 209 10.52 10.79 17.30
C GLN A 209 11.17 10.47 15.96
N GLU A 210 12.45 10.12 16.04
CA GLU A 210 13.27 9.67 14.93
C GLU A 210 13.12 8.16 14.78
N THR A 211 12.95 7.70 13.55
CA THR A 211 12.87 6.27 13.22
C THR A 211 14.07 5.93 12.37
N TRP A 212 14.74 4.82 12.65
CA TRP A 212 15.97 4.42 11.99
C TRP A 212 15.70 3.28 11.01
N THR A 213 16.07 3.46 9.75
CA THR A 213 16.00 2.41 8.72
C THR A 213 17.28 2.44 7.90
N LEU A 214 17.73 1.27 7.44
CA LEU A 214 18.74 1.16 6.38
C LEU A 214 18.16 1.62 5.04
#